data_AF-A0A352Q0R3-F1
#
_entry.id   AF-A0A352Q0R3-F1
#
_cell.length_a   1.000
_cell.length_b   1.000
_cell.length_c   1.000
_cell.angle_alpha   90.00
_cell.angle_beta   90.00
_cell.angle_gamma   90.00
#
_symmetry.space_group_name_H-M   'P 1'
#
loop_
_entity.id
_entity.type
_entity.pdbx_description
1 polymer ?
#
loop_
_entity_poly.entity_id
_entity_poly.type
_entity_poly.pdbx_seq_one_letter_code
_entity_poly.pdbx_strand_id
1 'polypeptide(L)' 'LGKLNGYDVCLVTMTGAKTGKQRVIPLMYVPYNEGVIIVASQGGAPRNPVWFNNLVAHPDIEVQYKNKKMKLRARRANA' A
#
# COMPACT_ATOMS: atom_id res chain seq x y z
N LEU A 1 -14.08 -5.32 -4.03
CA LEU A 1 -13.39 -4.18 -3.37
C LEU A 1 -14.39 -3.05 -3.23
N GLY A 2 -14.57 -2.53 -2.01
CA GLY A 2 -15.64 -1.59 -1.67
C GLY A 2 -15.11 -0.29 -1.07
N LYS A 3 -15.93 0.33 -0.22
CA LYS A 3 -15.61 1.55 0.51
C LYS A 3 -15.35 1.24 2.00
N LEU A 4 -14.46 2.00 2.63
CA LEU A 4 -14.31 2.06 4.08
C LEU A 4 -14.68 3.47 4.53
N ASN A 5 -15.69 3.60 5.39
CA ASN A 5 -16.23 4.89 5.84
C ASN A 5 -16.54 5.86 4.66
N GLY A 6 -17.07 5.33 3.55
CA GLY A 6 -17.41 6.12 2.35
C GLY A 6 -16.27 6.34 1.36
N TYR A 7 -15.03 6.07 1.74
CA TYR A 7 -13.85 6.26 0.90
C TYR A 7 -13.44 4.99 0.17
N ASP A 8 -12.88 5.16 -1.02
CA ASP A 8 -12.42 4.06 -1.85
C ASP A 8 -11.16 3.39 -1.25
N VAL A 9 -11.09 2.06 -1.39
CA VAL A 9 -10.00 1.22 -0.87
C VAL A 9 -9.36 0.45 -2.01
N CYS A 10 -8.05 0.21 -1.92
CA CYS A 10 -7.30 -0.75 -2.73
C CYS A 10 -6.69 -1.85 -1.85
N LEU A 11 -6.39 -3.00 -2.46
CA LEU A 11 -5.58 -4.03 -1.83
C LEU A 11 -4.13 -3.86 -2.30
N VAL A 12 -3.19 -3.91 -1.36
CA VAL A 12 -1.75 -3.86 -1.63
C VAL A 12 -1.13 -5.20 -1.25
N THR A 13 -0.62 -5.88 -2.26
CA THR A 13 0.12 -7.14 -2.13
C THR A 13 1.62 -6.82 -2.09
N MET A 14 2.32 -7.35 -1.08
CA MET A 14 3.74 -7.05 -0.78
C MET A 14 4.47 -8.24 -0.16
N THR A 15 5.79 -8.22 -0.22
CA THR A 15 6.66 -9.22 0.42
C THR A 15 7.04 -8.79 1.84
N GLY A 16 6.81 -9.64 2.84
CA GLY A 16 7.18 -9.34 4.23
C GLY A 16 8.69 -9.31 4.44
N ALA A 17 9.25 -8.18 4.88
CA ALA A 17 10.70 -7.94 4.98
C ALA A 17 11.47 -8.99 5.80
N LYS A 18 10.87 -9.49 6.88
CA LYS A 18 11.50 -10.50 7.74
C LYS A 18 11.26 -11.93 7.28
N THR A 19 10.17 -12.18 6.55
CA THR A 19 9.66 -13.55 6.34
C THR A 19 9.69 -14.01 4.88
N GLY A 20 9.84 -13.10 3.92
CA GLY A 20 9.68 -13.39 2.48
C GLY A 20 8.24 -13.75 2.06
N LYS A 21 7.31 -13.98 3.00
CA LYS A 21 5.92 -14.34 2.71
C LYS A 21 5.15 -13.16 2.11
N GLN A 22 4.29 -13.46 1.14
CA GLN A 22 3.31 -12.51 0.59
C GLN A 22 2.30 -12.07 1.65
N ARG A 23 1.97 -10.79 1.65
CA ARG A 23 1.00 -10.13 2.53
C ARG A 23 0.08 -9.27 1.69
N VAL A 24 -1.20 -9.24 2.04
CA VAL A 24 -2.19 -8.39 1.39
C VAL A 24 -2.86 -7.54 2.46
N ILE A 25 -2.89 -6.23 2.26
CA ILE A 25 -3.56 -5.30 3.18
C ILE A 25 -4.50 -4.35 2.44
N PRO A 26 -5.64 -3.97 3.02
CA PRO A 26 -6.46 -2.89 2.50
C PRO A 26 -5.86 -1.54 2.89
N LEU A 27 -5.78 -0.60 1.94
CA LEU A 27 -5.39 0.79 2.16
C LEU A 27 -6.35 1.74 1.42
N MET A 28 -6.40 2.98 1.86
CA MET A 28 -7.14 4.03 1.16
C MET A 28 -6.61 4.20 -0.26
N TYR A 29 -7.50 4.24 -1.25
CA TYR A 29 -7.13 4.45 -2.64
C TYR A 29 -7.03 5.94 -2.95
N VAL A 30 -5.80 6.40 -3.21
CA VAL A 30 -5.53 7.78 -3.65
C VAL A 30 -4.85 7.72 -5.01
N PRO A 31 -5.56 7.97 -6.13
CA PRO A 31 -4.96 7.92 -7.46
C PRO A 31 -3.92 9.04 -7.64
N TYR A 32 -2.80 8.73 -8.29
CA TYR A 32 -1.75 9.70 -8.59
C TYR A 32 -0.99 9.30 -9.86
N ASN A 33 -1.10 10.12 -10.91
CA ASN A 33 -0.60 9.82 -12.26
C ASN A 33 -1.05 8.41 -12.71
N GLU A 34 -0.10 7.57 -13.15
CA GLU A 34 -0.37 6.19 -13.56
C GLU A 34 -0.42 5.19 -12.37
N GLY A 35 -0.22 5.68 -11.14
CA GLY A 35 -0.15 4.88 -9.93
C GLY A 35 -1.08 5.36 -8.81
N VAL A 36 -0.64 5.16 -7.58
CA VAL A 36 -1.37 5.52 -6.37
C VAL A 36 -0.44 6.08 -5.31
N ILE A 37 -0.98 6.94 -4.45
CA ILE A 37 -0.36 7.29 -3.17
C ILE A 37 -0.93 6.34 -2.11
N ILE A 38 -0.04 5.78 -1.29
CA ILE A 38 -0.40 5.02 -0.09
C ILE A 38 0.20 5.72 1.13
N VAL A 39 -0.59 5.88 2.18
CA VAL A 39 -0.20 6.64 3.37
C VAL A 39 0.14 5.68 4.49
N ALA A 40 1.40 5.71 4.96
CA ALA A 40 1.90 4.89 6.06
C ALA A 40 1.45 5.39 7.45
N SER A 41 0.14 5.61 7.60
CA SER A 41 -0.47 6.03 8.87
C SER A 41 -0.99 4.83 9.66
N GLN A 42 -0.83 4.89 10.98
CA GLN A 42 -1.39 3.93 11.94
C GLN A 42 -2.18 4.69 13.02
N GLY A 43 -3.21 5.44 12.59
CA GLY A 43 -4.13 6.13 13.50
C GLY A 43 -3.47 7.17 14.42
N GLY A 44 -2.40 7.84 13.94
CA GLY A 44 -1.66 8.81 14.74
C GLY A 44 -0.59 8.22 15.65
N ALA A 45 -0.34 6.90 15.62
CA ALA A 45 0.77 6.30 16.34
C ALA A 45 2.12 6.91 15.90
N PRO A 46 3.08 7.09 16.83
CA PRO A 46 4.39 7.69 16.52
C PRO A 46 5.31 6.77 15.72
N ARG A 47 4.90 5.51 15.50
CA ARG A 47 5.67 4.51 14.76
C ARG A 47 4.98 4.20 13.44
N ASN A 48 5.79 3.97 12.41
CA ASN A 48 5.29 3.50 11.13
C ASN A 48 4.64 2.11 11.29
N PRO A 49 3.56 1.83 10.53
CA PRO A 49 2.99 0.50 10.48
C PRO A 49 4.00 -0.50 9.92
N VAL A 50 3.93 -1.76 10.35
CA VAL A 50 4.89 -2.81 9.97
C VAL A 50 5.04 -2.95 8.46
N TRP A 51 3.96 -2.76 7.70
CA TRP A 51 3.98 -2.86 6.24
C TRP A 51 4.86 -1.81 5.57
N PHE A 52 5.09 -0.65 6.20
CA PHE A 52 6.02 0.36 5.66
C PHE A 52 7.42 -0.23 5.48
N ASN A 53 7.91 -0.97 6.47
CA ASN A 53 9.24 -1.60 6.40
C ASN A 53 9.30 -2.72 5.35
N ASN A 54 8.17 -3.37 5.05
CA ASN A 54 8.08 -4.32 3.94
C ASN A 54 8.36 -3.61 2.60
N LEU A 55 7.76 -2.45 2.37
CA LEU A 55 7.93 -1.69 1.12
C LEU A 55 9.33 -1.08 0.98
N VAL A 56 9.96 -0.70 2.11
CA VAL A 56 11.34 -0.22 2.10
C VAL A 56 12.30 -1.33 1.69
N ALA A 57 12.10 -2.57 2.16
CA ALA A 57 12.95 -3.70 1.82
C ALA A 57 12.63 -4.31 0.44
N HIS A 58 11.35 -4.36 0.07
CA HIS A 58 10.84 -4.98 -1.15
C HIS A 58 9.81 -4.04 -1.81
N PRO A 59 10.27 -3.10 -2.65
CA PRO A 59 9.41 -2.05 -3.20
C PRO A 59 8.49 -2.51 -4.33
N ASP A 60 8.72 -3.69 -4.91
CA ASP A 60 7.86 -4.21 -5.98
C ASP A 60 6.57 -4.79 -5.39
N ILE A 61 5.44 -4.21 -5.78
CA ILE A 61 4.11 -4.49 -5.24
C ILE A 61 3.05 -4.67 -6.34
N GLU A 62 1.95 -5.32 -6.00
CA GLU A 62 0.72 -5.27 -6.79
C GLU A 62 -0.34 -4.46 -6.02
N VAL A 63 -0.97 -3.50 -6.71
CA VAL A 63 -2.12 -2.77 -6.20
C VAL A 63 -3.35 -3.18 -6.98
N GLN A 64 -4.39 -3.63 -6.29
CA GLN A 64 -5.69 -3.93 -6.87
C GLN A 64 -6.74 -2.91 -6.42
N TYR A 65 -7.33 -2.22 -7.38
CA TYR A 65 -8.48 -1.35 -7.18
C TYR A 65 -9.62 -1.78 -8.10
N LYS A 66 -10.76 -2.18 -7.50
CA LYS A 66 -11.86 -2.83 -8.23
C LYS A 66 -11.34 -4.01 -9.08
N ASN A 67 -11.50 -3.93 -10.39
CA ASN A 67 -11.05 -4.96 -11.35
C ASN A 67 -9.68 -4.65 -11.96
N LYS A 68 -9.07 -3.49 -11.63
CA LYS A 68 -7.75 -3.09 -12.13
C LYS A 68 -6.66 -3.60 -11.20
N LYS A 69 -5.68 -4.31 -11.76
CA LYS A 69 -4.43 -4.69 -11.09
C LYS A 69 -3.26 -3.92 -11.70
N MET A 70 -2.40 -3.39 -10.85
CA MET A 70 -1.25 -2.57 -11.24
C MET A 70 -0.01 -3.12 -10.56
N LYS A 71 0.99 -3.54 -11.34
CA LYS A 71 2.33 -3.84 -10.82
C LYS A 71 3.07 -2.52 -10.72
N LEU A 72 3.45 -2.14 -9.50
CA LEU A 72 4.03 -0.82 -9.20
C LEU A 72 5.30 -1.00 -8.36
N ARG A 73 6.16 0.01 -8.40
CA ARG A 73 7.33 0.10 -7.53
C ARG A 73 7.14 1.23 -6.52
N ALA A 74 7.07 0.89 -5.25
CA ALA A 74 6.90 1.83 -4.16
C ALA A 74 8.16 2.68 -3.96
N ARG A 75 7.97 3.98 -3.71
CA ARG A 75 9.02 4.90 -3.27
C ARG A 75 8.44 5.86 -2.24
N ARG A 76 9.32 6.41 -1.39
CA ARG A 76 8.91 7.54 -0.54
C ARG A 76 8.61 8.74 -1.43
N ALA A 77 7.51 9.43 -1.14
CA ALA A 77 7.24 10.72 -1.72
C ALA A 77 8.17 11.76 -1.06
N ASN A 78 8.73 12.64 -1.87
CA ASN A 78 9.48 13.80 -1.40
C ASN A 78 8.62 15.04 -1.71
N ALA A 79 8.83 16.10 -0.93
CA ALA A 79 8.26 17.42 -1.22
C ALA A 79 8.88 18.03 -2.48
#